data_AF-A0A4U5WC33-F1
#
_entry.id   AF-A0A4U5WC33-F1
#
_cell.length_a   1.000
_cell.length_b   1.000
_cell.length_c   1.000
_cell.angle_alpha   90.00
_cell.angle_beta   90.00
_cell.angle_gamma   90.00
#
_symmetry.space_group_name_H-M   'P 1'
#
loop_
_entity.id
_entity.type
_entity.pdbx_description
1 polymer ?
#
loop_
_entity_poly.entity_id
_entity_poly.type
_entity_poly.pdbx_seq_one_letter_code
_entity_poly.pdbx_strand_id
1 'polypeptide(L)'
;MTSRQEQQERQERQHQQELFRFLEERFACAQACTECARSCAMRASLVDPDGTEQQELARRKGIMCAEVCDATCRVLSEENRQDEDGIRVQLEWCRTVCLETAHVFDAYPGAEEAAAACRACARACTTFLDTLR
;
A
#
# COMPACT_ATOMS: atom_id res chain seq x y z
N MET A 1 -25.89 -8.18 -38.22
CA MET A 1 -24.65 -7.36 -38.12
C MET A 1 -24.68 -6.42 -36.92
N THR A 2 -25.81 -5.78 -36.62
CA THR A 2 -25.99 -4.83 -35.49
C THR A 2 -25.65 -5.40 -34.10
N SER A 3 -26.09 -6.62 -33.78
CA SER A 3 -25.85 -7.24 -32.46
C SER A 3 -24.36 -7.55 -32.17
N ARG A 4 -23.55 -7.82 -33.19
CA ARG A 4 -22.09 -8.03 -33.02
C ARG A 4 -21.34 -6.71 -32.82
N GLN A 5 -21.75 -5.64 -33.50
CA GLN A 5 -21.19 -4.30 -33.28
C GLN A 5 -21.51 -3.78 -31.87
N GLU A 6 -22.76 -3.94 -31.41
CA GLU A 6 -23.16 -3.54 -30.05
C GLU A 6 -22.40 -4.31 -28.96
N GLN A 7 -22.09 -5.59 -29.19
CA GLN A 7 -21.28 -6.41 -28.27
C GLN A 7 -19.82 -5.94 -28.24
N GLN A 8 -19.25 -5.61 -29.40
CA GLN A 8 -17.87 -5.14 -29.51
C GLN A 8 -17.70 -3.77 -28.82
N GLU A 9 -18.61 -2.82 -29.02
CA GLU A 9 -18.57 -1.53 -28.33
C GLU A 9 -18.74 -1.65 -26.81
N ARG A 10 -19.54 -2.62 -26.33
CA ARG A 10 -19.68 -2.90 -24.90
C ARG A 10 -18.38 -3.47 -24.31
N GLN A 11 -17.72 -4.37 -25.02
CA GLN A 11 -16.43 -4.94 -24.61
C GLN A 11 -15.34 -3.87 -24.56
N GLU A 12 -15.28 -2.98 -25.56
CA GLU A 12 -14.32 -1.87 -25.59
C GLU A 12 -14.54 -0.92 -24.41
N ARG A 13 -15.79 -0.56 -24.10
CA ARG A 13 -16.12 0.26 -22.92
C ARG A 13 -15.76 -0.42 -21.61
N GLN A 14 -16.01 -1.73 -21.48
CA GLN A 14 -15.64 -2.50 -20.29
C GLN A 14 -14.12 -2.55 -20.12
N HIS A 15 -13.38 -2.80 -21.20
CA HIS A 15 -11.92 -2.81 -21.15
C HIS A 15 -11.34 -1.44 -20.76
N GLN A 16 -11.91 -0.35 -21.28
CA GLN A 16 -11.53 1.00 -20.86
C GLN A 16 -11.81 1.24 -19.38
N GLN A 17 -12.98 0.85 -18.87
CA GLN A 17 -13.32 0.99 -17.45
C GLN A 17 -12.37 0.17 -16.55
N GLU A 18 -12.01 -1.05 -16.94
CA GLU A 18 -11.04 -1.87 -16.23
C GLU A 18 -9.65 -1.21 -16.19
N LEU A 19 -9.21 -0.64 -17.32
CA LEU A 19 -7.93 0.06 -17.39
C LEU A 19 -7.90 1.31 -16.51
N PHE A 20 -8.98 2.12 -16.52
CA PHE A 20 -9.06 3.29 -15.65
C PHE A 20 -9.02 2.90 -14.18
N ARG A 21 -9.82 1.90 -13.78
CA ARG A 21 -9.79 1.38 -12.41
C ARG A 21 -8.40 0.91 -12.00
N PHE A 22 -7.72 0.13 -12.86
CA PHE A 22 -6.36 -0.31 -12.58
C PHE A 22 -5.41 0.87 -12.35
N LEU A 23 -5.47 1.92 -13.18
CA LEU A 23 -4.60 3.09 -13.05
C LEU A 23 -4.92 3.93 -11.81
N GLU A 24 -6.20 4.14 -11.51
CA GLU A 24 -6.66 4.88 -10.33
C GLU A 24 -6.25 4.17 -9.04
N GLU A 25 -6.49 2.87 -8.94
CA GLU A 25 -6.13 2.08 -7.76
C GLU A 25 -4.62 1.96 -7.59
N ARG A 26 -3.86 1.86 -8.68
CA ARG A 26 -2.39 1.90 -8.64
C ARG A 26 -1.90 3.22 -8.05
N PHE A 27 -2.44 4.35 -8.52
CA PHE A 27 -2.06 5.67 -8.04
C PHE A 27 -2.44 5.86 -6.57
N ALA A 28 -3.67 5.47 -6.20
CA ALA A 28 -4.14 5.52 -4.82
C ALA A 28 -3.26 4.69 -3.88
N CYS A 29 -2.85 3.49 -4.31
CA CYS A 29 -1.95 2.64 -3.55
C CYS A 29 -0.54 3.26 -3.39
N ALA A 30 0.05 3.79 -4.45
CA ALA A 30 1.35 4.46 -4.40
C ALA A 30 1.33 5.68 -3.46
N GLN A 31 0.27 6.50 -3.52
CA GLN A 31 0.10 7.64 -2.63
C GLN A 31 -0.03 7.19 -1.16
N ALA A 32 -0.86 6.19 -0.88
CA ALA A 32 -1.03 5.67 0.47
C ALA A 32 0.26 5.06 1.03
N CYS A 33 1.06 4.39 0.19
CA CYS A 33 2.39 3.89 0.56
C CYS A 33 3.35 5.04 0.89
N THR A 34 3.37 6.11 0.09
CA THR A 34 4.20 7.31 0.37
C THR A 34 3.87 7.92 1.73
N GLU A 35 2.57 8.11 2.01
CA GLU A 35 2.11 8.70 3.25
C GLU A 35 2.42 7.80 4.45
N CYS A 36 2.16 6.50 4.31
CA CYS A 36 2.49 5.52 5.35
C CYS A 36 3.99 5.47 5.64
N ALA A 37 4.84 5.48 4.60
CA ALA A 37 6.29 5.48 4.77
C ALA A 37 6.76 6.68 5.58
N ARG A 38 6.28 7.88 5.22
CA ARG A 38 6.58 9.13 5.93
C ARG A 38 6.13 9.08 7.39
N SER A 39 4.89 8.68 7.65
CA SER A 39 4.33 8.66 9.01
C SER A 39 5.06 7.64 9.90
N CYS A 40 5.42 6.47 9.36
CA CYS A 40 6.17 5.46 10.10
C CYS A 40 7.61 5.90 10.38
N ALA A 41 8.29 6.52 9.41
CA ALA A 41 9.64 7.05 9.59
C ALA A 41 9.67 8.17 10.64
N MET A 42 8.74 9.12 10.57
CA MET A 42 8.60 10.17 11.58
C MET A 42 8.34 9.55 12.95
N ARG A 43 7.43 8.59 13.04
CA ARG A 43 7.13 7.94 14.32
C ARG A 43 8.35 7.26 14.92
N ALA A 44 9.10 6.51 14.11
CA ALA A 44 10.32 5.84 14.54
C ALA A 44 11.42 6.81 14.99
N SER A 45 11.56 7.98 14.33
CA SER A 45 12.55 9.00 14.71
C SER A 45 12.29 9.65 16.07
N LEU A 46 11.05 9.60 16.55
CA LEU A 46 10.61 10.19 17.81
C LEU A 46 10.61 9.18 18.96
N VAL A 47 11.03 7.93 18.74
CA VAL A 47 11.15 6.92 19.80
C VAL A 47 12.56 6.97 20.38
N ASP A 48 12.65 6.93 21.72
CA ASP A 48 13.90 6.89 22.47
C ASP A 48 14.73 5.63 22.14
N PRO A 49 15.99 5.76 21.67
CA PRO A 49 16.86 4.61 21.39
C PRO A 49 17.17 3.74 22.61
N ASP A 50 17.18 4.33 23.82
CA ASP A 50 17.46 3.63 25.08
C ASP A 50 16.15 3.31 25.85
N GLY A 51 15.03 3.27 25.13
CA GLY A 51 13.70 3.07 25.67
C GLY A 51 13.42 1.63 26.13
N THR A 52 12.17 1.40 26.55
CA THR A 52 11.67 0.07 26.91
C THR A 52 11.64 -0.87 25.71
N GLU A 53 11.55 -2.18 25.93
CA GLU A 53 11.39 -3.17 24.84
C GLU A 53 10.20 -2.86 23.92
N GLN A 54 9.12 -2.31 24.48
CA GLN A 54 7.94 -1.90 23.72
C GLN A 54 8.24 -0.70 22.80
N GLN A 55 9.04 0.26 23.28
CA GLN A 55 9.54 1.38 22.48
C GLN A 55 10.45 0.89 21.37
N GLU A 56 11.42 0.02 21.68
CA GLU A 56 12.29 -0.58 20.68
C GLU A 56 11.49 -1.33 19.60
N LEU A 57 10.48 -2.10 20.00
CA LEU A 57 9.61 -2.82 19.07
C LEU A 57 8.86 -1.87 18.14
N ALA A 58 8.24 -0.81 18.68
CA ALA A 58 7.55 0.22 17.91
C ALA A 58 8.50 0.92 16.92
N ARG A 59 9.73 1.23 17.36
CA ARG A 59 10.76 1.82 16.49
C ARG A 59 11.15 0.89 15.34
N ARG A 60 11.44 -0.38 15.65
CA ARG A 60 11.84 -1.37 14.63
C ARG A 60 10.73 -1.63 13.61
N LYS A 61 9.48 -1.77 14.07
CA LYS A 61 8.32 -1.93 13.17
C LYS A 61 8.08 -0.69 12.34
N GLY A 62 8.20 0.52 12.92
CA GLY A 62 8.11 1.77 12.17
C GLY A 62 9.16 1.89 11.05
N ILE A 63 10.42 1.53 11.31
CA ILE A 63 11.49 1.53 10.28
C ILE A 63 11.16 0.52 9.17
N MET A 64 10.84 -0.71 9.53
CA MET A 64 10.51 -1.77 8.57
C MET A 64 9.30 -1.39 7.69
N CYS A 65 8.26 -0.83 8.29
CA CYS A 65 7.08 -0.37 7.55
C CYS A 65 7.41 0.80 6.64
N ALA A 66 8.28 1.72 7.07
CA ALA A 66 8.72 2.81 6.23
C ALA A 66 9.46 2.32 4.98
N GLU A 67 10.40 1.39 5.16
CA GLU A 67 11.19 0.82 4.06
C GLU A 67 10.33 0.04 3.07
N VAL A 68 9.43 -0.81 3.55
CA VAL A 68 8.58 -1.59 2.64
C VAL A 68 7.60 -0.71 1.88
N CYS A 69 7.02 0.31 2.54
CA CYS A 69 6.10 1.23 1.89
C CYS A 69 6.81 2.11 0.86
N ASP A 70 8.04 2.57 1.14
CA ASP A 70 8.85 3.30 0.17
C ASP A 70 9.17 2.43 -1.06
N ALA A 71 9.67 1.21 -0.84
CA ALA A 71 9.95 0.25 -1.90
C ALA A 71 8.69 -0.05 -2.75
N THR A 72 7.55 -0.24 -2.11
CA THR A 72 6.28 -0.50 -2.79
C THR A 72 5.84 0.71 -3.62
N CYS A 73 5.90 1.92 -3.07
CA CYS A 73 5.57 3.13 -3.83
C CYS A 73 6.43 3.27 -5.09
N ARG A 74 7.73 2.98 -4.97
CA ARG A 74 8.66 3.03 -6.10
C ARG A 74 8.30 2.01 -7.18
N VAL A 75 8.07 0.75 -6.80
CA VAL A 75 7.60 -0.31 -7.72
C VAL A 75 6.35 0.15 -8.48
N LEU A 76 5.35 0.68 -7.76
CA LEU A 76 4.09 1.13 -8.38
C LEU A 76 4.23 2.36 -9.28
N SER A 77 5.26 3.18 -9.06
CA SER A 77 5.51 4.42 -9.81
C SER A 77 6.45 4.22 -11.00
N GLU A 78 7.42 3.31 -10.89
CA GLU A 78 8.52 3.12 -11.85
C GLU A 78 8.26 1.94 -12.80
N GLU A 79 7.56 0.87 -12.39
CA GLU A 79 7.39 -0.34 -13.20
C GLU A 79 6.13 -0.30 -14.09
N ASN A 80 6.37 -0.38 -15.40
CA ASN A 80 5.32 -0.49 -16.41
C ASN A 80 4.97 -1.97 -16.65
N ARG A 81 3.84 -2.42 -16.11
CA ARG A 81 2.98 -3.55 -16.57
C ARG A 81 3.59 -4.93 -16.82
N GLN A 82 4.89 -5.18 -16.60
CA GLN A 82 5.51 -6.44 -17.03
C GLN A 82 5.61 -7.52 -15.95
N ASP A 83 5.38 -7.19 -14.68
CA ASP A 83 5.46 -8.16 -13.58
C ASP A 83 4.32 -8.02 -12.55
N GLU A 84 3.09 -8.41 -12.94
CA GLU A 84 1.95 -8.41 -12.02
C GLU A 84 2.13 -9.42 -10.87
N ASP A 85 2.87 -10.51 -11.08
CA ASP A 85 3.16 -11.50 -10.04
C ASP A 85 4.13 -10.94 -8.98
N GLY A 86 5.19 -10.26 -9.40
CA GLY A 86 6.10 -9.55 -8.52
C GLY A 86 5.41 -8.41 -7.76
N ILE A 87 4.57 -7.63 -8.45
CA ILE A 87 3.74 -6.59 -7.82
C ILE A 87 2.80 -7.21 -6.77
N ARG A 88 2.17 -8.35 -7.07
CA ARG A 88 1.30 -9.07 -6.12
C ARG A 88 2.05 -9.44 -4.85
N VAL A 89 3.22 -10.07 -4.99
CA VAL A 89 4.06 -10.46 -3.84
C VAL A 89 4.47 -9.23 -3.02
N GLN A 90 4.89 -8.15 -3.68
CA GLN A 90 5.26 -6.90 -3.02
C GLN A 90 4.10 -6.28 -2.23
N LEU A 91 2.89 -6.23 -2.82
CA LEU A 91 1.70 -5.69 -2.18
C LEU A 91 1.21 -6.53 -1.01
N GLU A 92 1.26 -7.86 -1.13
CA GLU A 92 0.89 -8.78 -0.04
C GLU A 92 1.83 -8.63 1.16
N TRP A 93 3.14 -8.50 0.90
CA TRP A 93 4.11 -8.19 1.94
C TRP A 93 3.80 -6.83 2.56
N CYS A 94 3.69 -5.76 1.75
CA CYS A 94 3.43 -4.40 2.22
C CYS A 94 2.18 -4.35 3.11
N ARG A 95 1.08 -4.95 2.66
CA ARG A 95 -0.18 -5.09 3.42
C ARG A 95 0.06 -5.74 4.78
N THR A 96 0.80 -6.85 4.81
CA THR A 96 1.06 -7.61 6.04
C THR A 96 1.86 -6.78 7.04
N VAL A 97 2.97 -6.17 6.60
CA VAL A 97 3.80 -5.31 7.44
C VAL A 97 3.03 -4.10 7.96
N CYS A 98 2.21 -3.46 7.13
CA CYS A 98 1.33 -2.36 7.54
C CYS A 98 0.38 -2.78 8.67
N LEU A 99 -0.30 -3.92 8.54
CA LEU A 99 -1.24 -4.39 9.55
C LEU A 99 -0.54 -4.76 10.87
N GLU A 100 0.60 -5.44 10.81
CA GLU A 100 1.39 -5.76 11.99
C GLU A 100 1.92 -4.50 12.69
N THR A 101 2.38 -3.52 11.91
CA THR A 101 2.90 -2.26 12.45
C THR A 101 1.79 -1.43 13.07
N ALA A 102 0.61 -1.37 12.45
CA ALA A 102 -0.57 -0.73 13.03
C ALA A 102 -0.92 -1.33 14.39
N HIS A 103 -0.90 -2.67 14.50
CA HIS A 103 -1.18 -3.35 15.77
C HIS A 103 -0.18 -3.00 16.87
N VAL A 104 1.12 -2.91 16.54
CA VAL A 104 2.15 -2.47 17.50
C VAL A 104 1.95 -1.01 17.90
N PHE A 105 1.61 -0.14 16.95
CA PHE A 105 1.35 1.28 17.22
C PHE A 105 0.08 1.52 18.05
N ASP A 106 -0.95 0.66 17.95
CA ASP A 106 -2.16 0.78 18.79
C ASP A 106 -1.83 0.63 20.29
N ALA A 107 -0.73 -0.04 20.64
CA ALA A 107 -0.27 -0.17 22.01
C ALA A 107 0.69 0.96 22.45
N TYR A 108 1.05 1.88 21.56
CA TYR A 108 2.05 2.92 21.82
C TYR A 108 1.43 4.34 21.78
N PRO A 109 1.32 5.03 22.92
CA PRO A 109 0.73 6.38 22.97
C PRO A 109 1.42 7.36 22.02
N GLY A 110 0.62 8.14 21.28
CA GLY A 110 1.14 9.10 20.31
C GLY A 110 1.48 8.51 18.94
N ALA A 111 1.18 7.23 18.68
CA ALA A 111 1.33 6.59 17.37
C ALA A 111 0.02 6.45 16.57
N GLU A 112 -1.07 7.08 17.02
CA GLU A 112 -2.42 6.91 16.47
C GLU A 112 -2.48 7.31 14.99
N GLU A 113 -1.82 8.40 14.61
CA GLU A 113 -1.73 8.86 13.21
C GLU A 113 -0.96 7.86 12.34
N ALA A 114 0.17 7.35 12.83
CA ALA A 114 0.97 6.36 12.11
C ALA A 114 0.21 5.02 11.97
N ALA A 115 -0.51 4.60 13.00
CA ALA A 115 -1.38 3.42 12.95
C ALA A 115 -2.53 3.58 11.94
N ALA A 116 -3.14 4.77 11.90
CA ALA A 116 -4.18 5.09 10.91
C ALA A 116 -3.63 5.07 9.47
N ALA A 117 -2.45 5.65 9.24
CA ALA A 117 -1.77 5.63 7.95
C ALA A 117 -1.42 4.19 7.50
N CYS A 118 -0.92 3.35 8.41
CA CYS A 118 -0.68 1.92 8.15
C CYS A 118 -1.96 1.20 7.70
N ARG A 119 -3.07 1.40 8.41
CA ARG A 119 -4.36 0.79 8.05
C ARG A 119 -4.90 1.31 6.71
N ALA A 120 -4.71 2.60 6.42
CA ALA A 120 -5.10 3.18 5.14
C ALA A 120 -4.28 2.58 3.98
N CYS A 121 -2.97 2.44 4.16
CA CYS A 121 -2.09 1.80 3.19
C CYS A 121 -2.44 0.32 2.96
N ALA A 122 -2.68 -0.44 4.04
CA ALA A 122 -3.09 -1.84 3.93
C ALA A 122 -4.41 -2.02 3.13
N ARG A 123 -5.37 -1.10 3.33
CA ARG A 123 -6.61 -1.08 2.53
C ARG A 123 -6.32 -0.79 1.06
N ALA A 124 -5.53 0.24 0.77
CA ALA A 124 -5.18 0.60 -0.61
C ALA A 124 -4.41 -0.52 -1.33
N CYS A 125 -3.47 -1.20 -0.64
CA CYS A 125 -2.79 -2.39 -1.17
C CYS A 125 -3.80 -3.51 -1.49
N THR A 126 -4.78 -3.73 -0.62
CA THR A 126 -5.83 -4.74 -0.85
C THR A 126 -6.70 -4.38 -2.05
N THR A 127 -7.16 -3.13 -2.15
CA THR A 127 -7.99 -2.69 -3.28
C THR A 127 -7.22 -2.80 -4.60
N PHE A 128 -5.94 -2.45 -4.64
CA PHE A 128 -5.15 -2.57 -5.86
C PHE A 128 -4.87 -4.03 -6.24
N LEU A 129 -4.61 -4.91 -5.25
CA LEU A 129 -4.50 -6.36 -5.48
C LEU A 129 -5.74 -6.93 -6.20
N ASP A 130 -6.94 -6.45 -5.88
CA ASP A 130 -8.19 -6.88 -6.52
C ASP A 130 -8.31 -6.46 -8.00
N THR A 131 -7.40 -5.62 -8.49
CA THR A 131 -7.33 -5.20 -9.90
C THR A 131 -6.33 -5.98 -10.74
N LEU A 132 -5.41 -6.71 -10.10
CA LEU A 132 -4.40 -7.54 -10.77
C LEU A 132 -5.04 -8.81 -11.35
N ARG A 133 -4.51 -9.31 -12.47
CA ARG A 133 -5.07 -10.46 -13.20
C ARG A 133 -4.40 -11.79 -12.87
#